data_AF-A0A378TUK2-F1
#
_entry.id   AF-A0A378TUK2-F1
#
_cell.length_a   1.000
_cell.length_b   1.000
_cell.length_c   1.000
_cell.angle_alpha   90.00
_cell.angle_beta   90.00
_cell.angle_gamma   90.00
#
_symmetry.space_group_name_H-M   'P 1'
#
loop_
_entity.id
_entity.type
_entity.pdbx_description
1 polymer ?
#
loop_
_entity_poly.entity_id
_entity_poly.type
_entity_poly.pdbx_seq_one_letter_code
_entity_poly.pdbx_strand_id
1 'polypeptide(L)'
;MKCCSWFDDSSNKKGKLAKSVYDASWFELKRQLTYKCKNAGCCFEIVNEKYTTQTCSCCGDMSSSPKGRAGLGIREWTCAKCGTRHDRDINASRNILAVGLDRLVEAIPRTIGRGGSQ
;
A
#
# COMPACT_ATOMS: atom_id res chain seq x y z
N MET A 1 0.44 24.79 -48.48
CA MET A 1 -0.36 23.80 -47.71
C MET A 1 0.41 22.49 -47.63
N LYS A 2 1.02 22.19 -46.48
CA LYS A 2 1.36 20.82 -46.06
C LYS A 2 1.14 20.78 -44.55
N CYS A 3 0.12 20.01 -44.20
CA CYS A 3 -0.46 19.89 -42.88
C CYS A 3 0.40 18.95 -42.02
N CYS A 4 0.49 19.30 -40.74
CA CYS A 4 1.08 18.64 -39.59
C CYS A 4 1.48 17.15 -39.72
N SER A 5 2.79 16.89 -39.64
CA SER A 5 3.35 15.65 -39.08
C SER A 5 3.82 15.92 -37.65
N TRP A 6 2.88 16.02 -36.71
CA TRP A 6 3.13 16.11 -35.27
C TRP A 6 2.40 14.95 -34.58
N PHE A 7 2.85 13.72 -34.81
CA PHE A 7 2.49 12.59 -33.96
C PHE A 7 3.61 11.57 -34.06
N ASP A 8 4.71 11.84 -33.37
CA ASP A 8 5.67 10.80 -33.01
C ASP A 8 6.18 11.03 -31.57
N ASP A 9 5.81 10.05 -30.76
CA ASP A 9 6.31 9.56 -29.49
C ASP A 9 6.68 10.49 -28.31
N SER A 10 5.91 10.26 -27.25
CA SER A 10 6.05 10.66 -25.85
C SER A 10 7.43 10.43 -25.23
N SER A 11 8.28 11.46 -25.28
CA SER A 11 9.48 11.58 -24.45
C SER A 11 9.13 11.82 -22.98
N ASN A 12 9.27 10.78 -22.16
CA ASN A 12 9.14 10.78 -20.70
C ASN A 12 10.20 11.70 -20.06
N LYS A 13 9.85 12.96 -19.82
CA LYS A 13 10.69 13.92 -19.09
C LYS A 13 10.65 13.58 -17.60
N LYS A 14 11.63 12.78 -17.12
CA LYS A 14 11.95 12.67 -15.69
C LYS A 14 12.56 13.97 -15.18
N GLY A 15 11.71 14.95 -14.89
CA GLY A 15 12.11 16.22 -14.25
C GLY A 15 12.05 16.13 -12.73
N LYS A 16 13.00 16.77 -12.03
CA LYS A 16 12.98 16.93 -10.56
C LYS A 16 11.63 17.49 -10.06
N LEU A 17 11.00 18.34 -10.87
CA LEU A 17 9.67 18.91 -10.62
C LEU A 17 8.54 17.86 -10.58
N ALA A 18 8.55 16.88 -11.49
CA ALA A 18 7.51 15.85 -11.51
C ALA A 18 7.54 15.02 -10.22
N LYS A 19 8.74 14.63 -9.78
CA LYS A 19 8.94 13.93 -8.50
C LYS A 19 8.47 14.78 -7.31
N SER A 20 8.84 16.06 -7.25
CA SER A 20 8.42 16.91 -6.13
C SER A 20 6.90 17.12 -6.06
N VAL A 21 6.22 17.20 -7.21
CA VAL A 21 4.76 17.29 -7.27
C VAL A 21 4.10 16.01 -6.73
N TYR A 22 4.60 14.83 -7.14
CA TYR A 22 4.10 13.56 -6.59
C TYR A 22 4.33 13.45 -5.08
N ASP A 23 5.52 13.80 -4.61
CA ASP A 23 5.87 13.73 -3.18
C ASP A 23 5.00 14.71 -2.36
N ALA A 24 4.74 15.92 -2.87
CA ALA A 24 3.86 16.91 -2.24
C ALA A 24 2.40 16.42 -2.16
N SER A 25 1.91 15.76 -3.22
CA SER A 25 0.54 15.22 -3.27
C SER A 25 0.33 14.12 -2.21
N TRP A 26 1.29 13.21 -2.05
CA TRP A 26 1.25 12.18 -1.01
C TRP A 26 1.37 12.74 0.41
N PHE A 27 2.14 13.81 0.60
CA PHE A 27 2.22 14.51 1.87
C PHE A 27 0.86 15.11 2.25
N GLU A 28 0.21 15.80 1.32
CA GLU A 28 -1.09 16.43 1.55
C GLU A 28 -2.17 15.39 1.86
N LEU A 29 -2.19 14.25 1.16
CA LEU A 29 -3.11 13.16 1.46
C LEU A 29 -2.96 12.67 2.92
N LYS A 30 -1.73 12.42 3.37
CA LYS A 30 -1.45 12.01 4.75
C LYS A 30 -1.88 13.07 5.77
N ARG A 31 -1.65 14.35 5.47
CA ARG A 31 -2.07 15.47 6.31
C ARG A 31 -3.60 15.50 6.48
N GLN A 32 -4.34 15.36 5.38
CA GLN A 32 -5.80 15.36 5.40
C GLN A 32 -6.37 14.17 6.16
N LEU A 33 -5.83 12.96 5.96
CA LEU A 33 -6.23 11.76 6.70
C LEU A 33 -5.99 11.94 8.20
N THR A 34 -4.79 12.39 8.58
CA THR A 34 -4.44 12.63 9.99
C THR A 34 -5.40 13.62 10.64
N TYR A 35 -5.67 14.74 9.98
CA TYR A 35 -6.59 15.77 10.47
C TYR A 35 -8.02 15.22 10.62
N LYS A 36 -8.55 14.55 9.58
CA LYS A 36 -9.92 14.03 9.59
C LYS A 36 -10.12 12.90 10.60
N CYS A 37 -9.14 12.00 10.74
CA CYS A 37 -9.18 10.94 11.74
C CYS A 37 -9.17 11.50 13.17
N LYS A 38 -8.34 12.52 13.45
CA LYS A 38 -8.36 13.23 14.74
C LYS A 38 -9.72 13.86 15.03
N ASN A 39 -10.33 14.50 14.02
CA ASN A 39 -11.66 15.09 14.16
C ASN A 39 -12.77 14.05 14.39
N ALA A 40 -12.68 12.88 13.76
CA ALA A 40 -13.65 11.80 13.89
C ALA A 40 -13.41 10.89 15.11
N GLY A 41 -12.32 11.08 15.85
CA GLY A 41 -11.92 10.18 16.95
C GLY A 41 -11.42 8.82 16.49
N CYS A 42 -10.95 8.69 15.23
CA CYS A 42 -10.40 7.45 14.67
C CYS A 42 -8.86 7.42 14.79
N CYS A 43 -8.30 6.23 14.98
CA CYS A 43 -6.86 6.01 14.92
C CYS A 43 -6.39 5.95 13.46
N PHE A 44 -5.27 6.60 13.15
CA PHE A 44 -4.62 6.56 11.85
C PHE A 44 -3.12 6.33 12.03
N GLU A 45 -2.63 5.24 11.47
CA GLU A 45 -1.23 4.84 11.59
C GLU A 45 -0.62 4.57 10.21
N ILE A 46 0.59 5.07 9.99
CA ILE A 46 1.32 4.88 8.74
C ILE A 46 2.21 3.64 8.89
N VAL A 47 1.93 2.62 8.09
CA VAL A 47 2.72 1.38 8.06
C VAL A 47 3.72 1.37 6.91
N ASN A 48 4.73 0.49 7.02
CA ASN A 48 5.69 0.26 5.95
C ASN A 48 5.08 -0.68 4.89
N GLU A 49 4.94 -0.19 3.66
CA GLU A 49 4.32 -0.93 2.55
C GLU A 49 5.25 -1.92 1.84
N LYS A 50 6.54 -1.98 2.20
CA LYS A 50 7.52 -2.80 1.49
C LYS A 50 7.07 -4.27 1.43
N TYR A 51 7.17 -4.86 0.23
CA TYR A 51 6.88 -6.27 -0.06
C TYR A 51 5.44 -6.74 0.18
N THR A 52 4.50 -5.84 0.50
CA THR A 52 3.09 -6.18 0.77
C THR A 52 2.36 -6.72 -0.46
N THR A 53 2.73 -6.27 -1.66
CA THR A 53 2.18 -6.80 -2.92
C THR A 53 2.75 -8.16 -3.31
N GLN A 54 3.90 -8.55 -2.74
CA GLN A 54 4.63 -9.76 -3.11
C GLN A 54 4.49 -10.90 -2.10
N THR A 55 4.21 -10.57 -0.84
CA THR A 55 4.05 -11.56 0.22
C THR A 55 2.68 -12.20 0.13
N CYS A 56 2.60 -13.52 0.09
CA CYS A 56 1.33 -14.22 0.18
C CYS A 56 0.69 -13.95 1.55
N SER A 57 -0.48 -13.31 1.56
CA SER A 57 -1.24 -13.04 2.81
C SER A 57 -1.73 -14.29 3.54
N CYS A 58 -1.69 -15.46 2.89
CA CYS A 58 -2.08 -16.73 3.51
C CYS A 58 -0.91 -17.46 4.17
N CYS A 59 0.26 -17.53 3.52
CA CYS A 59 1.37 -18.39 3.98
C CYS A 59 2.73 -17.68 4.09
N GLY A 60 2.80 -16.38 3.81
CA GLY A 60 4.01 -15.57 3.91
C GLY A 60 5.05 -15.78 2.80
N ASP A 61 4.81 -16.67 1.83
CA ASP A 61 5.78 -16.89 0.73
C ASP A 61 5.84 -15.70 -0.23
N MET A 62 7.06 -15.34 -0.65
CA MET A 62 7.33 -14.29 -1.65
C MET A 62 7.94 -14.86 -2.94
N SER A 63 8.20 -16.16 -2.99
CA SER A 63 8.95 -16.79 -4.08
C SER A 63 8.15 -16.77 -5.37
N SER A 64 6.85 -17.04 -5.26
CA SER A 64 5.92 -17.22 -6.39
C SER A 64 5.23 -15.95 -6.87
N SER A 65 5.42 -14.82 -6.20
CA SER A 65 4.80 -13.56 -6.62
C SER A 65 5.44 -12.97 -7.89
N PRO A 66 4.65 -12.30 -8.74
CA PRO A 66 5.15 -11.43 -9.81
C PRO A 66 6.21 -10.43 -9.30
N LYS A 67 7.32 -10.29 -10.05
CA LYS A 67 8.47 -9.43 -9.69
C LYS A 67 8.90 -8.53 -10.84
N GLY A 68 9.54 -7.42 -10.48
CA GLY A 68 10.09 -6.46 -11.43
C GLY A 68 9.02 -5.71 -12.24
N ARG A 69 9.47 -4.95 -13.24
CA ARG A 69 8.58 -4.12 -14.08
C ARG A 69 7.59 -4.97 -14.90
N ALA A 70 8.02 -6.13 -15.40
CA ALA A 70 7.14 -7.07 -16.10
C ALA A 70 6.05 -7.62 -15.17
N GLY A 71 6.40 -7.86 -13.90
CA GLY A 71 5.44 -8.27 -12.89
C GLY A 71 4.35 -7.23 -12.62
N LEU A 72 4.55 -5.93 -12.90
CA LEU A 72 3.57 -4.89 -12.56
C LEU A 72 2.22 -5.02 -13.29
N GLY A 73 2.17 -5.69 -14.44
CA GLY A 73 0.92 -5.93 -15.19
C GLY A 73 0.07 -7.07 -14.64
N ILE A 74 0.64 -8.00 -13.87
CA ILE A 74 -0.01 -9.24 -13.44
C ILE A 74 -0.92 -9.02 -12.23
N ARG A 75 -2.19 -8.67 -12.44
CA ARG A 75 -3.14 -8.35 -11.35
C ARG A 75 -3.48 -9.56 -10.49
N GLU A 76 -3.52 -10.74 -11.09
CA GLU A 76 -3.85 -11.97 -10.40
C GLU A 76 -2.73 -13.01 -10.50
N TRP A 77 -2.50 -13.75 -9.43
CA TRP A 77 -1.52 -14.84 -9.41
C TRP A 77 -1.90 -15.90 -8.39
N THR A 78 -1.39 -17.11 -8.55
CA THR A 78 -1.61 -18.21 -7.60
C THR A 78 -0.33 -18.49 -6.83
N CYS A 79 -0.42 -18.53 -5.50
CA CYS A 79 0.72 -18.88 -4.66
C CYS A 79 1.13 -20.33 -4.89
N ALA A 80 2.40 -20.56 -5.25
CA ALA A 80 2.91 -21.91 -5.50
C ALA A 80 3.04 -22.76 -4.21
N LYS A 81 3.14 -22.10 -3.04
CA LYS A 81 3.31 -22.78 -1.75
C LYS A 81 1.98 -23.26 -1.16
N CYS A 82 0.94 -22.42 -1.17
CA CYS A 82 -0.35 -22.75 -0.55
C CYS A 82 -1.52 -22.87 -1.54
N GLY A 83 -1.30 -22.62 -2.82
CA GLY A 83 -2.34 -22.71 -3.85
C GLY A 83 -3.38 -21.58 -3.83
N THR A 84 -3.25 -20.59 -2.94
CA THR A 84 -4.21 -19.49 -2.86
C THR A 84 -4.11 -18.58 -4.08
N ARG A 85 -5.25 -18.31 -4.72
CA ARG A 85 -5.36 -17.28 -5.76
C ARG A 85 -5.46 -15.90 -5.12
N HIS A 86 -4.63 -14.99 -5.59
CA HIS A 86 -4.54 -13.61 -5.10
C HIS A 86 -4.87 -12.63 -6.22
N ASP A 87 -5.73 -11.66 -5.89
CA ASP A 87 -5.67 -10.33 -6.50
C ASP A 87 -4.62 -9.50 -5.76
N ARG A 88 -3.79 -8.77 -6.50
CA ARG A 88 -2.65 -8.03 -5.94
C ARG A 88 -3.06 -6.99 -4.90
N ASP A 89 -4.11 -6.21 -5.17
CA ASP A 89 -4.50 -5.09 -4.33
C ASP A 89 -5.23 -5.60 -3.08
N ILE A 90 -6.04 -6.66 -3.22
CA ILE A 90 -6.64 -7.38 -2.07
C ILE A 90 -5.56 -8.04 -1.20
N ASN A 91 -4.55 -8.65 -1.81
CA ASN A 91 -3.44 -9.26 -1.07
C ASN A 91 -2.62 -8.20 -0.33
N ALA A 92 -2.29 -7.09 -1.00
CA ALA A 92 -1.55 -5.99 -0.39
C ALA A 92 -2.29 -5.37 0.79
N SER A 93 -3.60 -5.12 0.65
CA SER A 93 -4.42 -4.57 1.75
C SER A 93 -4.48 -5.50 2.96
N ARG A 94 -4.58 -6.82 2.76
CA ARG A 94 -4.49 -7.81 3.85
C ARG A 94 -3.14 -7.77 4.57
N ASN A 95 -2.03 -7.68 3.83
CA ASN A 95 -0.70 -7.58 4.42
C ASN A 95 -0.50 -6.25 5.17
N ILE A 96 -1.00 -5.14 4.63
CA ILE A 96 -0.99 -3.83 5.30
C ILE A 96 -1.78 -3.87 6.61
N LEU A 97 -2.96 -4.51 6.60
CA LEU A 97 -3.74 -4.72 7.81
C LEU A 97 -2.98 -5.55 8.85
N ALA A 98 -2.36 -6.65 8.45
CA ALA A 98 -1.57 -7.48 9.36
C ALA A 98 -0.44 -6.67 10.03
N VAL A 99 0.35 -5.93 9.24
CA VAL A 99 1.41 -5.06 9.76
C VAL A 99 0.86 -3.96 10.69
N GLY A 100 -0.31 -3.41 10.36
CA GLY A 100 -0.99 -2.41 11.18
C GLY A 100 -1.44 -2.96 12.53
N LEU A 101 -2.03 -4.16 12.52
CA LEU A 101 -2.48 -4.83 13.74
C LEU A 101 -1.32 -5.23 14.64
N ASP A 102 -0.22 -5.75 14.08
CA ASP A 102 0.98 -6.09 14.85
C ASP A 102 1.52 -4.87 15.61
N ARG A 103 1.52 -3.69 14.99
CA ARG A 103 1.93 -2.44 15.67
C ARG A 103 0.97 -1.99 16.77
N LEU A 104 -0.34 -2.21 16.59
CA LEU A 104 -1.32 -1.90 17.63
C LEU A 104 -1.19 -2.84 18.83
N VAL A 105 -0.82 -4.11 18.60
CA VAL A 105 -0.53 -5.06 19.69
C VAL A 105 0.64 -4.58 20.55
N GLU A 106 1.70 -4.04 19.94
CA GLU A 106 2.85 -3.47 20.66
C GLU A 106 2.54 -2.14 21.39
N ALA A 107 1.57 -1.35 20.89
CA ALA A 107 1.22 -0.04 21.43
C ALA A 107 0.16 -0.08 22.56
N ILE A 108 -0.46 -1.24 22.82
CA ILE A 108 -1.43 -1.41 23.92
C ILE A 108 -0.70 -1.98 25.14
N PRO A 109 -0.42 -1.20 26.21
CA PRO A 109 -0.33 -1.82 27.52
C PRO A 109 -1.71 -2.42 27.82
N ARG A 110 -1.77 -3.70 28.22
CA ARG A 110 -3.01 -4.40 28.58
C ARG A 110 -3.66 -3.83 29.86
N THR A 111 -4.02 -2.55 29.87
CA THR A 111 -4.56 -1.85 31.06
C THR A 111 -5.90 -1.16 30.81
N ILE A 112 -6.66 -1.58 29.79
CA ILE A 112 -8.12 -1.37 29.81
C ILE A 112 -8.78 -2.69 30.25
N GLY A 113 -8.38 -3.14 31.45
CA GLY A 113 -9.23 -4.01 32.26
C GLY A 113 -10.38 -3.16 32.75
N ARG A 114 -11.60 -3.48 32.32
CA ARG A 114 -12.84 -2.94 32.89
C ARG A 114 -12.79 -3.08 34.40
N GLY A 115 -12.67 -1.96 35.11
CA GLY A 115 -12.90 -1.89 36.55
C GLY A 115 -14.40 -1.90 36.85
N GLY A 116 -14.80 -2.71 37.83
CA GLY A 116 -16.12 -2.74 38.50
C GLY A 116 -16.99 -3.93 38.07
N SER A 117 -17.50 -4.81 38.94
CA SER A 117 -17.63 -4.81 40.41
C SER A 117 -17.96 -6.24 40.90
N GLN A 118 -17.34 -6.70 41.99
CA GLN A 118 -18.01 -7.62 42.94
C GLN A 118 -18.78 -6.77 43.95
#